data_AF-A0A971FLE4-F1
#
_entry.id   AF-A0A971FLE4-F1
#
_cell.length_a   1.000
_cell.length_b   1.000
_cell.length_c   1.000
_cell.angle_alpha   90.00
_cell.angle_beta   90.00
_cell.angle_gamma   90.00
#
_symmetry.space_group_name_H-M   'P 1'
#
loop_
_entity.id
_entity.type
_entity.pdbx_description
1 polymer ?
#
loop_
_entity_poly.entity_id
_entity_poly.type
_entity_poly.pdbx_seq_one_letter_code
_entity_poly.pdbx_strand_id
1 'polypeptide(L)'
;MHDNNKYDAPWIRSIANTSGELERELRSRKFNVVEAFFVMTLLLVVLWYVQYFFGVLGENDGINTGVTVFLTVAALYCLFGSPFLHRDTLTSWGLGDPVALWRRVRRGEGAGSRIVAGIVVFLTCGLAAVAYWQWVEVADFLFDMKAETARAVIAHPAGKIGVGLFVLLLSSFFCTFVIRYDNFLSALFTVLKILLPLGTALYLLAFAVMGTTAFSDFEGPKFALDVFGYVFWGALQQLLFCSYFGTRLRKGFAPAETPENRWKLRLGVAVLNGAFFGIIHINSWMLVLVCWVLGSFLSWVFMEDRNRNLVALGFIHGFLGSSVGWLFDGDKAGGFEIDMGVGPTHMEGFDPLTIIVVTALILGFSVFIARALWKWPER
;
A
#
# COMPACT_ATOMS: atom_id res chain seq x y z
N MET A 1 -36.16 18.49 35.18
CA MET A 1 -36.52 17.35 34.30
C MET A 1 -35.53 17.38 33.16
N HIS A 2 -34.31 16.88 33.35
CA HIS A 2 -33.93 15.48 33.05
C HIS A 2 -34.61 14.95 31.80
N ASP A 3 -34.00 15.24 30.65
CA ASP A 3 -34.13 14.40 29.47
C ASP A 3 -32.74 13.84 29.15
N ASN A 4 -32.45 12.70 29.76
CA ASN A 4 -31.28 11.88 29.50
C ASN A 4 -31.47 11.19 28.15
N ASN A 5 -31.16 11.88 27.06
CA ASN A 5 -31.05 11.22 25.76
C ASN A 5 -29.71 10.46 25.69
N LYS A 6 -29.68 9.28 26.32
CA LYS A 6 -28.60 8.29 26.26
C LYS A 6 -28.55 7.63 24.88
N TYR A 7 -28.17 8.38 23.84
CA TYR A 7 -27.59 7.84 22.61
C TYR A 7 -26.64 8.88 22.02
N ASP A 8 -25.64 9.30 22.80
CA ASP A 8 -24.47 9.99 22.26
C ASP A 8 -23.70 9.00 21.38
N ALA A 9 -24.08 8.93 20.10
CA ALA A 9 -23.17 8.45 19.07
C ALA A 9 -21.87 9.25 19.26
N PRO A 10 -20.71 8.60 19.41
CA PRO A 10 -19.50 9.30 19.79
C PRO A 10 -19.24 10.43 18.79
N TRP A 11 -19.12 11.67 19.29
CA TRP A 11 -19.00 12.87 18.48
C TRP A 11 -17.83 12.70 17.50
N ILE A 12 -18.17 12.62 16.22
CA ILE A 12 -17.21 12.50 15.14
C ILE A 12 -16.64 13.90 14.90
N ARG A 13 -15.35 14.10 15.20
CA ARG A 13 -14.66 15.36 14.92
C ARG A 13 -14.00 15.34 13.55
N SER A 14 -13.91 16.51 12.93
CA SER A 14 -13.04 16.75 11.79
C SER A 14 -11.74 17.37 12.31
N ILE A 15 -10.61 16.74 12.04
CA ILE A 15 -9.28 17.26 12.40
C ILE A 15 -8.54 17.66 11.14
N ALA A 16 -7.72 18.71 11.23
CA ALA A 16 -6.82 19.06 10.15
C ALA A 16 -5.65 18.05 10.10
N ASN A 17 -5.42 17.47 8.92
CA ASN A 17 -4.24 16.65 8.65
C ASN A 17 -2.98 17.53 8.47
N THR A 18 -1.82 16.92 8.25
CA THR A 18 -0.56 17.65 7.98
C THR A 18 -0.62 18.62 6.80
N SER A 19 -1.48 18.37 5.81
CA SER A 19 -1.77 19.25 4.66
C SER A 19 -2.78 20.36 4.99
N GLY A 20 -3.35 20.38 6.20
CA GLY A 20 -4.38 21.32 6.65
C GLY A 20 -5.79 20.99 6.14
N GLU A 21 -5.97 19.84 5.50
CA GLU A 21 -7.28 19.37 5.03
C GLU A 21 -8.03 18.69 6.18
N LEU A 22 -9.35 18.88 6.23
CA LEU A 22 -10.17 18.29 7.27
C LEU A 22 -10.47 16.82 6.96
N GLU A 23 -10.17 15.96 7.93
CA GLU A 23 -10.48 14.54 7.86
C GLU A 23 -11.24 14.08 9.10
N ARG A 24 -12.14 13.13 8.89
CA ARG A 24 -12.91 12.48 9.96
C ARG A 24 -11.98 11.72 10.90
N GLU A 25 -12.15 11.91 12.20
CA GLU A 25 -11.38 11.16 13.19
C GLU A 25 -12.18 11.00 14.50
N LEU A 26 -12.16 9.80 15.07
CA LEU A 26 -12.75 9.51 16.37
C LEU A 26 -11.70 9.47 17.50
N ARG A 27 -10.45 9.15 17.17
CA ARG A 27 -9.34 8.97 18.11
C ARG A 27 -8.48 10.22 18.25
N SER A 28 -7.62 10.20 19.27
CA SER A 28 -6.69 11.30 19.54
C SER A 28 -5.54 11.31 18.53
N ARG A 29 -4.84 12.45 18.39
CA ARG A 29 -3.62 12.50 17.56
C ARG A 29 -2.54 11.59 18.13
N LYS A 30 -2.42 11.56 19.46
CA LYS A 30 -1.53 10.64 20.18
C LYS A 30 -1.83 9.19 19.82
N PHE A 31 -3.11 8.79 19.81
CA PHE A 31 -3.50 7.43 19.48
C PHE A 31 -3.05 7.04 18.06
N ASN A 32 -3.29 7.92 17.07
CA ASN A 32 -2.85 7.69 15.69
C ASN A 32 -1.33 7.46 15.58
N VAL A 33 -0.51 8.33 16.22
CA VAL A 33 0.95 8.18 16.18
C VAL A 33 1.42 6.93 16.92
N VAL A 34 0.90 6.69 18.12
CA VAL A 34 1.26 5.52 18.92
C VAL A 34 0.90 4.23 18.17
N GLU A 35 -0.27 4.15 17.56
CA GLU A 35 -0.70 2.98 16.80
C GLU A 35 0.23 2.70 15.60
N ALA A 36 0.57 3.73 14.81
CA ALA A 36 1.49 3.57 13.68
C ALA A 36 2.86 3.02 14.13
N PHE A 37 3.48 3.62 15.15
CA PHE A 37 4.78 3.16 15.64
C PHE A 37 4.68 1.80 16.33
N PHE A 38 3.60 1.53 17.07
CA PHE A 38 3.39 0.24 17.72
C PHE A 38 3.26 -0.89 16.70
N VAL A 39 2.46 -0.72 15.66
CA VAL A 39 2.32 -1.73 14.60
C VAL A 39 3.66 -1.95 13.88
N MET A 40 4.40 -0.90 13.54
CA MET A 40 5.72 -1.08 12.92
C MET A 40 6.71 -1.80 13.85
N THR A 41 6.73 -1.46 15.15
CA THR A 41 7.57 -2.15 16.14
C THR A 41 7.19 -3.62 16.27
N LEU A 42 5.89 -3.91 16.29
CA LEU A 42 5.37 -5.28 16.36
C LEU A 42 5.77 -6.10 15.13
N LEU A 43 5.67 -5.52 13.93
CA LEU A 43 6.14 -6.16 12.69
C LEU A 43 7.63 -6.49 12.78
N LEU A 44 8.45 -5.55 13.25
CA LEU A 44 9.89 -5.77 13.40
C LEU A 44 10.21 -6.88 14.41
N VAL A 45 9.55 -6.89 15.56
CA VAL A 45 9.74 -7.95 16.57
C VAL A 45 9.33 -9.31 16.01
N VAL A 46 8.16 -9.40 15.37
CA VAL A 46 7.66 -10.68 14.87
C VAL A 46 8.50 -11.20 13.71
N LEU A 47 8.89 -10.34 12.76
CA LEU A 47 9.74 -10.76 11.65
C LEU A 47 11.15 -11.11 12.12
N TRP A 48 11.83 -10.23 12.86
CA TRP A 48 13.27 -10.39 13.10
C TRP A 48 13.61 -11.12 14.39
N TYR A 49 12.76 -11.06 15.41
CA TYR A 49 13.05 -11.71 16.69
C TYR A 49 12.36 -13.07 16.80
N VAL A 50 11.21 -13.24 16.14
CA VAL A 50 10.47 -14.51 16.15
C VAL A 50 10.74 -15.32 14.89
N GLN A 51 10.36 -14.81 13.71
CA GLN A 51 10.47 -15.58 12.47
C GLN A 51 11.93 -15.85 12.08
N TYR A 52 12.78 -14.83 12.11
CA TYR A 52 14.17 -15.01 11.69
C TYR A 52 14.96 -15.96 12.60
N PHE A 53 14.97 -15.73 13.92
CA PHE A 53 15.73 -16.59 14.84
C PHE A 53 15.18 -18.01 14.94
N PHE A 54 13.86 -18.16 15.07
CA PHE A 54 13.28 -19.45 15.39
C PHE A 54 12.66 -20.16 14.19
N GLY A 55 12.18 -19.43 13.19
CA GLY A 55 11.62 -19.98 11.97
C GLY A 55 12.65 -20.22 10.86
N VAL A 56 13.48 -19.21 10.54
CA VAL A 56 14.48 -19.29 9.47
C VAL A 56 15.76 -19.96 9.97
N LEU A 57 16.45 -19.37 10.95
CA LEU A 57 17.70 -19.92 11.49
C LEU A 57 17.47 -21.20 12.32
N GLY A 58 16.30 -21.32 12.93
CA GLY A 58 15.89 -22.50 13.67
C GLY A 58 15.24 -23.59 12.82
N GLU A 59 15.11 -23.38 11.50
CA GLU A 59 14.48 -24.30 10.55
C GLU A 59 13.12 -24.85 11.02
N ASN A 60 12.27 -23.97 11.57
CA ASN A 60 11.00 -24.35 12.17
C ASN A 60 9.79 -23.82 11.36
N ASP A 61 9.25 -24.69 10.51
CA ASP A 61 8.08 -24.39 9.69
C ASP A 61 6.82 -24.06 10.51
N GLY A 62 6.69 -24.61 11.72
CA GLY A 62 5.60 -24.30 12.62
C GLY A 62 5.61 -22.83 13.05
N ILE A 63 6.80 -22.27 13.28
CA ILE A 63 6.97 -20.85 13.61
C ILE A 63 6.74 -19.98 12.38
N ASN A 64 7.26 -20.35 11.21
CA ASN A 64 7.00 -19.63 9.95
C ASN A 64 5.50 -19.55 9.64
N THR A 65 4.78 -20.67 9.82
CA THR A 65 3.33 -20.75 9.66
C THR A 65 2.60 -19.89 10.70
N GLY A 66 2.99 -20.00 11.98
CA GLY A 66 2.40 -19.23 13.07
C GLY A 66 2.56 -17.71 12.88
N VAL A 67 3.75 -17.28 12.46
CA VAL A 67 4.03 -15.87 12.12
C VAL A 67 3.18 -15.42 10.93
N THR A 68 3.07 -16.22 9.87
CA THR A 68 2.23 -15.91 8.71
C THR A 68 0.76 -15.71 9.10
N VAL A 69 0.21 -16.60 9.94
CA VAL A 69 -1.15 -16.46 10.47
C VAL A 69 -1.29 -15.19 11.30
N PHE A 70 -0.34 -14.91 12.19
CA PHE A 70 -0.35 -13.70 13.00
C PHE A 70 -0.31 -12.43 12.15
N LEU A 71 0.59 -12.36 11.16
CA LEU A 71 0.70 -11.21 10.25
C LEU A 71 -0.56 -11.03 9.41
N THR A 72 -1.22 -12.12 9.02
CA THR A 72 -2.53 -12.08 8.34
C THR A 72 -3.58 -11.43 9.23
N VAL A 73 -3.66 -11.84 10.50
CA VAL A 73 -4.60 -11.23 11.47
C VAL A 73 -4.25 -9.76 11.72
N ALA A 74 -2.97 -9.42 11.83
CA ALA A 74 -2.51 -8.03 11.96
C ALA A 74 -2.87 -7.19 10.73
N ALA A 75 -2.72 -7.74 9.52
CA ALA A 75 -3.14 -7.09 8.29
C ALA A 75 -4.67 -6.86 8.27
N LEU A 76 -5.47 -7.84 8.69
CA LEU A 76 -6.93 -7.68 8.83
C LEU A 76 -7.28 -6.58 9.85
N TYR A 77 -6.55 -6.49 10.96
CA TYR A 77 -6.71 -5.37 11.90
C TYR A 77 -6.39 -4.04 11.22
N CYS A 78 -5.26 -3.92 10.50
CA CYS A 78 -4.90 -2.69 9.80
C CYS A 78 -5.95 -2.30 8.75
N LEU A 79 -6.49 -3.27 8.00
CA LEU A 79 -7.43 -3.02 6.89
C LEU A 79 -8.88 -2.79 7.31
N PHE A 80 -9.31 -3.35 8.45
CA PHE A 80 -10.72 -3.30 8.87
C PHE A 80 -10.89 -2.79 10.30
N GLY A 81 -10.05 -3.24 11.23
CA GLY A 81 -10.11 -2.86 12.64
C GLY A 81 -9.78 -1.38 12.86
N SER A 82 -8.59 -0.94 12.47
CA SER A 82 -8.14 0.44 12.67
C SER A 82 -9.04 1.47 11.96
N PRO A 83 -9.43 1.34 10.68
CA PRO A 83 -10.37 2.25 10.04
C PRO A 83 -11.69 2.38 10.78
N PHE A 84 -12.20 1.26 11.30
CA PHE A 84 -13.44 1.24 12.07
C PHE A 84 -13.27 2.00 13.40
N LEU A 85 -12.18 1.77 14.12
CA LEU A 85 -11.87 2.45 15.39
C LEU A 85 -11.65 3.96 15.23
N HIS A 86 -11.16 4.39 14.08
CA HIS A 86 -10.90 5.80 13.74
C HIS A 86 -12.05 6.48 13.00
N ARG A 87 -13.02 5.69 12.50
CA ARG A 87 -14.08 6.14 11.59
C ARG A 87 -13.52 6.80 10.33
N ASP A 88 -12.46 6.22 9.77
CA ASP A 88 -11.89 6.67 8.51
C ASP A 88 -12.91 6.54 7.37
N THR A 89 -12.80 7.44 6.40
CA THR A 89 -13.58 7.35 5.16
C THR A 89 -12.76 6.63 4.08
N LEU A 90 -13.45 5.96 3.14
CA LEU A 90 -12.80 5.37 1.96
C LEU A 90 -11.96 6.42 1.21
N THR A 91 -12.48 7.64 1.07
CA THR A 91 -11.74 8.75 0.45
C THR A 91 -10.47 9.13 1.20
N SER A 92 -10.46 9.07 2.55
CA SER A 92 -9.24 9.29 3.34
C SER A 92 -8.19 8.19 3.14
N TRP A 93 -8.61 7.04 2.62
CA TRP A 93 -7.74 5.94 2.24
C TRP A 93 -7.42 5.92 0.74
N GLY A 94 -7.84 6.95 -0.02
CA GLY A 94 -7.64 6.98 -1.47
C GLY A 94 -8.44 5.93 -2.23
N LEU A 95 -9.47 5.38 -1.59
CA LEU A 95 -10.42 4.41 -2.13
C LEU A 95 -11.66 5.12 -2.72
N GLY A 96 -12.35 4.43 -3.62
CA GLY A 96 -13.63 4.85 -4.16
C GLY A 96 -14.75 4.73 -3.13
N ASP A 97 -15.77 5.61 -3.26
CA ASP A 97 -16.99 5.53 -2.45
C ASP A 97 -18.15 5.02 -3.33
N PRO A 98 -18.56 3.75 -3.21
CA PRO A 98 -19.63 3.18 -4.03
C PRO A 98 -20.99 3.82 -3.74
N VAL A 99 -21.20 4.33 -2.52
CA VAL A 99 -22.44 5.01 -2.15
C VAL A 99 -22.49 6.39 -2.81
N ALA A 100 -21.37 7.11 -2.81
CA ALA A 100 -21.26 8.37 -3.56
C ALA A 100 -21.42 8.15 -5.07
N LEU A 101 -20.82 7.10 -5.62
CA LEU A 101 -20.99 6.70 -7.02
C LEU A 101 -22.47 6.42 -7.32
N TRP A 102 -23.14 5.58 -6.53
CA TRP A 102 -24.55 5.27 -6.70
C TRP A 102 -25.43 6.52 -6.63
N ARG A 103 -25.21 7.41 -5.67
CA ARG A 103 -25.94 8.69 -5.56
C ARG A 103 -25.71 9.56 -6.79
N ARG A 104 -24.47 9.64 -7.28
CA ARG A 104 -24.12 10.40 -8.50
C ARG A 104 -24.89 9.87 -9.70
N VAL A 105 -24.83 8.56 -9.92
CA VAL A 105 -25.56 7.88 -11.02
C VAL A 105 -27.06 8.08 -10.91
N ARG A 106 -27.64 7.89 -9.71
CA ARG A 106 -29.09 7.99 -9.47
C ARG A 106 -29.62 9.42 -9.62
N ARG A 107 -28.86 10.43 -9.20
CA ARG A 107 -29.28 11.83 -9.32
C ARG A 107 -29.21 12.34 -10.76
N GLY A 108 -28.38 11.74 -11.61
CA GLY A 108 -28.42 11.94 -13.06
C GLY A 108 -28.06 13.36 -13.53
N GLU A 109 -27.50 14.20 -12.65
CA GLU A 109 -27.17 15.59 -12.95
C GLU A 109 -25.90 15.65 -13.83
N GLY A 110 -26.10 15.60 -15.16
CA GLY A 110 -25.10 15.91 -16.17
C GLY A 110 -24.48 14.71 -16.91
N ALA A 111 -23.97 14.98 -18.12
CA ALA A 111 -23.32 13.99 -18.99
C ALA A 111 -22.14 13.27 -18.30
N GLY A 112 -21.42 13.97 -17.42
CA GLY A 112 -20.30 13.40 -16.67
C GLY A 112 -20.70 12.25 -15.73
N SER A 113 -21.94 12.21 -15.23
CA SER A 113 -22.39 11.08 -14.40
C SER A 113 -22.60 9.80 -15.20
N ARG A 114 -23.16 9.91 -16.41
CA ARG A 114 -23.39 8.76 -17.29
C ARG A 114 -22.09 8.20 -17.85
N ILE A 115 -21.13 9.07 -18.17
CA ILE A 115 -19.79 8.67 -18.63
C ILE A 115 -19.08 7.86 -17.55
N VAL A 116 -19.05 8.35 -16.30
CA VAL A 116 -18.43 7.61 -15.20
C VAL A 116 -19.11 6.25 -14.98
N ALA A 117 -20.45 6.20 -14.99
CA ALA A 117 -21.18 4.93 -14.88
C ALA A 117 -20.81 3.96 -16.01
N GLY A 118 -20.77 4.45 -17.26
CA GLY A 118 -20.39 3.66 -18.43
C GLY A 118 -18.97 3.12 -18.32
N ILE A 119 -18.01 3.95 -17.87
CA ILE A 119 -16.63 3.52 -17.63
C ILE A 119 -16.56 2.44 -16.55
N VAL A 120 -17.27 2.60 -15.43
CA VAL A 120 -17.28 1.60 -14.35
C VAL A 120 -17.85 0.28 -14.83
N VAL A 121 -18.96 0.29 -15.56
CA VAL A 121 -19.57 -0.92 -16.14
C VAL A 121 -18.62 -1.57 -17.16
N PHE A 122 -18.04 -0.78 -18.06
CA PHE A 122 -17.09 -1.26 -19.05
C PHE A 122 -15.87 -1.92 -18.39
N LEU A 123 -15.24 -1.26 -17.42
CA LEU A 123 -14.10 -1.80 -16.68
C LEU A 123 -14.48 -3.06 -15.91
N THR A 124 -15.65 -3.07 -15.25
CA THR A 124 -16.12 -4.22 -14.48
C THR A 124 -16.31 -5.44 -15.39
N CYS A 125 -17.02 -5.28 -16.51
CA CYS A 125 -17.26 -6.36 -17.46
C CYS A 125 -15.96 -6.80 -18.16
N GLY A 126 -15.10 -5.85 -18.53
CA GLY A 126 -13.82 -6.13 -19.17
C GLY A 126 -12.87 -6.92 -18.26
N LEU A 127 -12.68 -6.46 -17.02
CA LEU A 127 -11.86 -7.16 -16.03
C LEU A 127 -12.44 -8.54 -15.69
N ALA A 128 -13.76 -8.64 -15.53
CA ALA A 128 -14.41 -9.92 -15.26
C ALA A 128 -14.22 -10.91 -16.42
N ALA A 129 -14.35 -10.45 -17.68
CA ALA A 129 -14.14 -11.28 -18.85
C ALA A 129 -12.68 -11.74 -18.98
N VAL A 130 -11.71 -10.84 -18.75
CA VAL A 130 -10.28 -11.18 -18.78
C VAL A 130 -9.95 -12.17 -17.66
N ALA A 131 -10.39 -11.92 -16.43
CA ALA A 131 -10.16 -12.81 -15.29
C ALA A 131 -10.85 -14.18 -15.46
N TYR A 132 -12.03 -14.21 -16.09
CA TYR A 132 -12.69 -15.47 -16.44
C TYR A 132 -11.89 -16.27 -17.47
N TRP A 133 -11.34 -15.61 -18.49
CA TRP A 133 -10.50 -16.25 -19.50
C TRP A 133 -9.21 -16.78 -18.86
N GLN A 134 -8.58 -15.97 -18.02
CA GLN A 134 -7.32 -16.27 -17.32
C GLN A 134 -7.56 -16.92 -15.96
N TRP A 135 -8.62 -17.73 -15.83
CA TRP A 135 -9.02 -18.27 -14.52
C TRP A 135 -7.91 -19.12 -13.88
N VAL A 136 -7.12 -19.84 -14.68
CA VAL A 136 -6.05 -20.70 -14.16
C VAL A 136 -4.99 -19.86 -13.43
N GLU A 137 -4.58 -18.77 -14.06
CA GLU A 137 -3.60 -17.82 -13.54
C GLU A 137 -4.17 -17.04 -12.35
N VAL A 138 -5.44 -16.63 -12.41
CA VAL A 138 -6.12 -15.96 -11.30
C VAL A 138 -6.28 -16.87 -10.10
N ALA A 139 -6.60 -18.15 -10.29
CA ALA A 139 -6.78 -19.11 -9.21
C ALA A 139 -5.45 -19.49 -8.54
N ASP A 140 -4.38 -19.61 -9.33
CA ASP A 140 -3.02 -19.77 -8.82
C ASP A 140 -2.62 -18.56 -7.97
N PHE A 141 -2.75 -17.35 -8.53
CA PHE A 141 -2.38 -16.12 -7.83
C PHE A 141 -3.19 -15.86 -6.53
N LEU A 142 -4.50 -16.08 -6.55
CA LEU A 142 -5.37 -15.75 -5.40
C LEU A 142 -5.45 -16.86 -4.35
N PHE A 143 -5.28 -18.12 -4.74
CA PHE A 143 -5.57 -19.28 -3.89
C PHE A 143 -4.46 -20.32 -3.85
N ASP A 144 -3.32 -20.10 -4.52
CA ASP A 144 -2.27 -21.10 -4.72
C ASP A 144 -2.84 -22.41 -5.32
N MET A 145 -3.83 -22.25 -6.21
CA MET A 145 -4.57 -23.37 -6.77
C MET A 145 -3.82 -23.97 -7.96
N LYS A 146 -3.45 -25.25 -7.84
CA LYS A 146 -2.87 -26.02 -8.95
C LYS A 146 -3.72 -25.91 -10.23
N ALA A 147 -3.04 -25.73 -11.37
CA ALA A 147 -3.68 -25.52 -12.66
C ALA A 147 -4.69 -26.61 -13.05
N GLU A 148 -4.42 -27.87 -12.70
CA GLU A 148 -5.33 -28.99 -12.95
C GLU A 148 -6.67 -28.82 -12.21
N THR A 149 -6.62 -28.44 -10.94
CA THR A 149 -7.80 -28.15 -10.11
C THR A 149 -8.56 -26.95 -10.67
N ALA A 150 -7.86 -25.86 -11.02
CA ALA A 150 -8.50 -24.67 -11.59
C ALA A 150 -9.24 -24.98 -12.90
N ARG A 151 -8.62 -25.78 -13.79
CA ARG A 151 -9.25 -26.28 -15.03
C ARG A 151 -10.44 -27.18 -14.75
N ALA A 152 -10.35 -28.08 -13.77
CA ALA A 152 -11.45 -28.95 -13.39
C ALA A 152 -12.67 -28.15 -12.88
N VAL A 153 -12.43 -27.10 -12.09
CA VAL A 153 -13.48 -26.19 -11.60
C VAL A 153 -14.22 -25.55 -12.78
N ILE A 154 -13.52 -24.90 -13.71
CA ILE A 154 -14.16 -24.20 -14.83
C ILE A 154 -14.69 -25.15 -15.92
N ALA A 155 -14.29 -26.42 -15.93
CA ALA A 155 -14.89 -27.42 -16.83
C ALA A 155 -16.30 -27.81 -16.39
N HIS A 156 -16.57 -27.84 -15.08
CA HIS A 156 -17.87 -28.20 -14.52
C HIS A 156 -18.92 -27.09 -14.70
N PRO A 157 -20.18 -27.36 -15.10
CA PRO A 157 -21.20 -26.32 -15.31
C PRO A 157 -21.43 -25.40 -14.12
N ALA A 158 -21.52 -25.96 -12.90
CA ALA A 158 -21.65 -25.16 -11.68
C ALA A 158 -20.39 -24.32 -11.40
N GLY A 159 -19.21 -24.82 -11.75
CA GLY A 159 -17.96 -24.09 -11.57
C GLY A 159 -17.82 -22.94 -12.56
N LYS A 160 -18.28 -23.08 -13.82
CA LYS A 160 -18.38 -21.94 -14.76
C LYS A 160 -19.21 -20.80 -14.19
N ILE A 161 -20.38 -21.11 -13.66
CA ILE A 161 -21.26 -20.10 -13.03
C ILE A 161 -20.58 -19.51 -11.79
N GLY A 162 -20.00 -20.36 -10.93
CA GLY A 162 -19.29 -19.95 -9.72
C GLY A 162 -18.11 -19.00 -10.01
N VAL A 163 -17.24 -19.37 -10.95
CA VAL A 163 -16.11 -18.55 -11.40
C VAL A 163 -16.61 -17.24 -12.02
N GLY A 164 -17.62 -17.29 -12.90
CA GLY A 164 -18.21 -16.10 -13.51
C GLY A 164 -18.75 -15.10 -12.48
N LEU A 165 -19.48 -15.58 -11.47
CA LEU A 165 -19.98 -14.74 -10.37
C LEU A 165 -18.83 -14.21 -9.51
N PHE A 166 -17.84 -15.04 -9.19
CA PHE A 166 -16.69 -14.65 -8.39
C PHE A 166 -15.88 -13.53 -9.05
N VAL A 167 -15.49 -13.70 -10.33
CA VAL A 167 -14.69 -12.68 -11.03
C VAL A 167 -15.48 -11.42 -11.30
N LEU A 168 -16.81 -11.52 -11.49
CA LEU A 168 -17.68 -10.35 -11.60
C LEU A 168 -17.77 -9.59 -10.27
N LEU A 169 -17.91 -10.30 -9.15
CA LEU A 169 -17.93 -9.69 -7.81
C LEU A 169 -16.59 -9.01 -7.51
N LEU A 170 -15.47 -9.70 -7.78
CA LEU A 170 -14.13 -9.16 -7.57
C LEU A 170 -13.88 -7.93 -8.44
N SER A 171 -14.23 -7.99 -9.73
CA SER A 171 -14.08 -6.86 -10.65
C SER A 171 -14.98 -5.70 -10.28
N SER A 172 -16.21 -5.97 -9.80
CA SER A 172 -17.12 -4.94 -9.30
C SER A 172 -16.57 -4.29 -8.03
N PHE A 173 -16.01 -5.07 -7.11
CA PHE A 173 -15.36 -4.57 -5.91
C PHE A 173 -14.17 -3.67 -6.25
N PHE A 174 -13.25 -4.14 -7.10
CA PHE A 174 -12.11 -3.35 -7.56
C PHE A 174 -12.58 -2.07 -8.26
N CYS A 175 -13.53 -2.25 -9.18
CA CYS A 175 -14.35 -1.27 -9.86
C CYS A 175 -14.71 -0.12 -8.92
N THR A 176 -15.51 -0.43 -7.91
CA THR A 176 -16.32 0.50 -7.10
C THR A 176 -15.68 0.97 -5.81
N PHE A 177 -14.80 0.17 -5.22
CA PHE A 177 -14.15 0.47 -3.94
C PHE A 177 -12.69 0.87 -4.11
N VAL A 178 -11.97 0.34 -5.10
CA VAL A 178 -10.52 0.60 -5.21
C VAL A 178 -10.25 1.84 -6.07
N ILE A 179 -10.97 2.01 -7.19
CA ILE A 179 -10.82 3.19 -8.04
C ILE A 179 -11.54 4.40 -7.44
N ARG A 180 -10.77 5.44 -7.11
CA ARG A 180 -11.33 6.74 -6.72
C ARG A 180 -11.59 7.63 -7.95
N TYR A 181 -12.85 7.78 -8.34
CA TYR A 181 -13.23 8.39 -9.62
C TYR A 181 -13.21 9.91 -9.67
N ASP A 182 -13.43 10.57 -8.53
CA ASP A 182 -13.55 12.02 -8.42
C ASP A 182 -12.22 12.73 -8.69
N ASN A 183 -11.09 12.09 -8.38
CA ASN A 183 -9.75 12.66 -8.55
C ASN A 183 -8.83 11.85 -9.48
N PHE A 184 -9.30 10.78 -10.14
CA PHE A 184 -8.45 9.86 -10.91
C PHE A 184 -7.54 10.57 -11.91
N LEU A 185 -8.10 11.44 -12.76
CA LEU A 185 -7.32 12.16 -13.77
C LEU A 185 -6.30 13.12 -13.14
N SER A 186 -6.70 13.84 -12.09
CA SER A 186 -5.80 14.75 -11.35
C SER A 186 -4.63 13.97 -10.75
N ALA A 187 -4.93 12.87 -10.05
CA ALA A 187 -3.93 12.00 -9.46
C ALA A 187 -3.02 11.40 -10.54
N LEU A 188 -3.57 10.89 -11.65
CA LEU A 188 -2.82 10.32 -12.76
C LEU A 188 -1.88 11.35 -13.41
N PHE A 189 -2.33 12.59 -13.66
CA PHE A 189 -1.47 13.63 -14.21
C PHE A 189 -0.34 14.04 -13.25
N THR A 190 -0.63 14.17 -11.96
CA THR A 190 0.41 14.41 -10.95
C THR A 190 1.40 13.26 -10.94
N VAL A 191 0.89 12.03 -11.02
CA VAL A 191 1.67 10.82 -11.08
C VAL A 191 2.61 10.80 -12.29
N LEU A 192 2.10 11.09 -13.50
CA LEU A 192 2.90 11.11 -14.72
C LEU A 192 4.00 12.17 -14.68
N LYS A 193 3.72 13.35 -14.10
CA LYS A 193 4.73 14.41 -13.90
C LYS A 193 5.88 13.98 -13.00
N ILE A 194 5.67 13.01 -12.12
CA ILE A 194 6.68 12.46 -11.23
C ILE A 194 7.36 11.26 -11.88
N LEU A 195 6.58 10.39 -12.53
CA LEU A 195 7.06 9.20 -13.20
C LEU A 195 8.08 9.54 -14.28
N LEU A 196 7.84 10.59 -15.07
CA LEU A 196 8.75 11.00 -16.14
C LEU A 196 10.16 11.33 -15.60
N PRO A 197 10.37 12.32 -14.71
CA PRO A 197 11.72 12.64 -14.24
C PRO A 197 12.35 11.50 -13.43
N LEU A 198 11.56 10.80 -12.62
CA LEU A 198 12.08 9.74 -11.75
C LEU A 198 12.43 8.48 -12.54
N GLY A 199 11.58 8.09 -13.49
CA GLY A 199 11.84 7.01 -14.44
C GLY A 199 13.03 7.36 -15.33
N THR A 200 13.10 8.57 -15.88
CA THR A 200 14.28 8.99 -16.65
C THR A 200 15.56 8.92 -15.80
N ALA A 201 15.54 9.40 -14.56
CA ALA A 201 16.69 9.32 -13.67
C ALA A 201 17.10 7.86 -13.37
N LEU A 202 16.12 6.97 -13.14
CA LEU A 202 16.37 5.54 -12.93
C LEU A 202 17.06 4.88 -14.13
N TYR A 203 16.56 5.13 -15.34
CA TYR A 203 17.12 4.54 -16.55
C TYR A 203 18.51 5.12 -16.88
N LEU A 204 18.72 6.42 -16.64
CA LEU A 204 20.03 7.06 -16.77
C LEU A 204 21.03 6.52 -15.75
N LEU A 205 20.59 6.27 -14.51
CA LEU A 205 21.41 5.65 -13.48
C LEU A 205 21.81 4.24 -13.88
N ALA A 206 20.85 3.42 -14.32
CA ALA A 206 21.12 2.06 -14.80
C ALA A 206 22.13 2.06 -15.96
N PHE A 207 21.98 2.97 -16.93
CA PHE A 207 22.94 3.14 -18.01
C PHE A 207 24.31 3.61 -17.52
N ALA A 208 24.36 4.55 -16.58
CA ALA A 208 25.63 5.07 -16.05
C ALA A 208 26.43 3.99 -15.30
N VAL A 209 25.73 3.04 -14.66
CA VAL A 209 26.33 2.01 -13.82
C VAL A 209 26.66 0.74 -14.60
N MET A 210 25.75 0.29 -15.47
CA MET A 210 25.85 -1.00 -16.19
C MET A 210 26.07 -0.84 -17.72
N GLY A 211 26.06 0.39 -18.24
CA GLY A 211 26.14 0.64 -19.68
C GLY A 211 24.92 0.13 -20.44
N THR A 212 25.12 -0.33 -21.68
CA THR A 212 24.06 -0.93 -22.50
C THR A 212 23.57 -2.29 -21.98
N THR A 213 24.36 -2.95 -21.13
CA THR A 213 24.02 -4.27 -20.56
C THR A 213 22.76 -4.21 -19.70
N ALA A 214 22.47 -3.05 -19.07
CA ALA A 214 21.23 -2.80 -18.34
C ALA A 214 19.96 -3.13 -19.14
N PHE A 215 20.04 -3.06 -20.47
CA PHE A 215 18.91 -3.19 -21.39
C PHE A 215 18.95 -4.46 -22.24
N SER A 216 19.93 -5.35 -22.00
CA SER A 216 20.26 -6.47 -22.89
C SER A 216 19.17 -7.55 -22.99
N ASP A 217 18.32 -7.66 -21.98
CA ASP A 217 17.27 -8.67 -21.82
C ASP A 217 15.86 -8.06 -21.79
N PHE A 218 15.70 -6.85 -22.36
CA PHE A 218 14.40 -6.21 -22.39
C PHE A 218 13.40 -6.97 -23.26
N GLU A 219 12.33 -7.46 -22.64
CA GLU A 219 11.19 -8.05 -23.34
C GLU A 219 9.94 -7.20 -23.12
N GLY A 220 9.60 -6.35 -24.09
CA GLY A 220 8.47 -5.42 -23.99
C GLY A 220 7.14 -6.04 -23.52
N PRO A 221 6.69 -7.19 -24.09
CA PRO A 221 5.48 -7.85 -23.63
C PRO A 221 5.55 -8.35 -22.18
N LYS A 222 6.68 -8.94 -21.78
CA LYS A 222 6.91 -9.41 -20.40
C LYS A 222 6.92 -8.22 -19.44
N PHE A 223 7.68 -7.18 -19.76
CA PHE A 223 7.72 -5.96 -18.96
C PHE A 223 6.34 -5.32 -18.80
N ALA A 224 5.53 -5.28 -19.86
CA ALA A 224 4.17 -4.77 -19.77
C ALA A 224 3.31 -5.61 -18.82
N LEU A 225 3.39 -6.95 -18.91
CA LEU A 225 2.70 -7.86 -17.99
C LEU A 225 3.18 -7.67 -16.54
N ASP A 226 4.49 -7.54 -16.33
CA ASP A 226 5.07 -7.27 -15.02
C ASP A 226 4.54 -5.96 -14.45
N VAL A 227 4.53 -4.88 -15.24
CA VAL A 227 3.96 -3.59 -14.83
C VAL A 227 2.50 -3.75 -14.41
N PHE A 228 1.67 -4.45 -15.20
CA PHE A 228 0.27 -4.67 -14.88
C PHE A 228 0.09 -5.49 -13.58
N GLY A 229 0.84 -6.58 -13.41
CA GLY A 229 0.83 -7.37 -12.18
C GLY A 229 1.26 -6.55 -10.96
N TYR A 230 2.33 -5.78 -11.11
CA TYR A 230 2.84 -4.88 -10.09
C TYR A 230 1.93 -3.67 -9.83
N VAL A 231 0.99 -3.30 -10.70
CA VAL A 231 -0.04 -2.30 -10.36
C VAL A 231 -0.93 -2.84 -9.24
N PHE A 232 -1.31 -4.11 -9.30
CA PHE A 232 -2.12 -4.74 -8.26
C PHE A 232 -1.33 -4.89 -6.95
N TRP A 233 -0.11 -5.42 -7.04
CA TRP A 233 0.79 -5.53 -5.88
C TRP A 233 1.11 -4.16 -5.28
N GLY A 234 1.45 -3.19 -6.13
CA GLY A 234 1.68 -1.82 -5.76
C GLY A 234 0.47 -1.20 -5.09
N ALA A 235 -0.76 -1.43 -5.58
CA ALA A 235 -1.97 -0.96 -4.92
C ALA A 235 -2.13 -1.54 -3.51
N LEU A 236 -1.79 -2.82 -3.27
CA LEU A 236 -1.80 -3.42 -1.93
C LEU A 236 -0.73 -2.80 -1.02
N GLN A 237 0.50 -2.61 -1.52
CA GLN A 237 1.55 -1.95 -0.75
C GLN A 237 1.18 -0.48 -0.44
N GLN A 238 0.60 0.25 -1.38
CA GLN A 238 0.09 1.61 -1.15
C GLN A 238 -1.11 1.62 -0.20
N LEU A 239 -1.95 0.58 -0.17
CA LEU A 239 -3.03 0.44 0.81
C LEU A 239 -2.43 0.38 2.22
N LEU A 240 -1.36 -0.37 2.44
CA LEU A 240 -0.69 -0.43 3.74
C LEU A 240 0.06 0.88 4.07
N PHE A 241 0.92 1.37 3.18
CA PHE A 241 1.82 2.47 3.51
C PHE A 241 1.21 3.85 3.30
N CYS A 242 0.50 4.09 2.19
CA CYS A 242 -0.15 5.38 1.96
C CYS A 242 -1.49 5.49 2.70
N SER A 243 -2.29 4.41 2.72
CA SER A 243 -3.61 4.47 3.36
C SER A 243 -3.55 4.20 4.84
N TYR A 244 -3.04 3.05 5.31
CA TYR A 244 -3.00 2.80 6.75
C TYR A 244 -1.96 3.69 7.46
N PHE A 245 -0.66 3.46 7.26
CA PHE A 245 0.39 4.21 7.97
C PHE A 245 0.34 5.71 7.64
N GLY A 246 0.18 6.05 6.36
CA GLY A 246 0.08 7.44 5.91
C GLY A 246 -1.11 8.19 6.51
N THR A 247 -2.27 7.53 6.74
CA THR A 247 -3.41 8.15 7.44
C THR A 247 -3.12 8.37 8.90
N ARG A 248 -2.59 7.36 9.58
CA ARG A 248 -2.24 7.46 10.99
C ARG A 248 -1.22 8.56 11.23
N LEU A 249 -0.15 8.60 10.46
CA LEU A 249 0.87 9.62 10.60
C LEU A 249 0.33 11.01 10.26
N ARG A 250 -0.35 11.22 9.12
CA ARG A 250 -0.83 12.57 8.75
C ARG A 250 -1.96 13.11 9.65
N LYS A 251 -2.70 12.24 10.32
CA LYS A 251 -3.70 12.62 11.34
C LYS A 251 -3.07 12.80 12.73
N GLY A 252 -2.03 12.03 13.03
CA GLY A 252 -1.32 12.08 14.30
C GLY A 252 -0.39 13.28 14.46
N PHE A 253 0.19 13.77 13.36
CA PHE A 253 0.93 15.04 13.34
C PHE A 253 0.00 16.18 12.92
N ALA A 254 -0.10 17.22 13.75
CA ALA A 254 -0.85 18.43 13.44
C ALA A 254 -0.31 19.12 12.18
N PRO A 255 -1.10 19.94 11.45
CA PRO A 255 -0.51 20.89 10.51
C PRO A 255 0.38 21.89 11.26
N ALA A 256 1.35 22.47 10.55
CA ALA A 256 2.19 23.52 11.13
C ALA A 256 1.35 24.74 11.54
N GLU A 257 1.67 25.37 12.68
CA GLU A 257 0.97 26.55 13.19
C GLU A 257 1.04 27.72 12.20
N THR A 258 2.19 27.89 11.54
CA THR A 258 2.35 28.87 10.46
C THR A 258 2.14 28.19 9.09
N PRO A 259 1.28 28.75 8.20
CA PRO A 259 1.02 28.19 6.88
C PRO A 259 2.28 27.94 6.04
N GLU A 260 3.29 28.82 6.18
CA GLU A 260 4.58 28.75 5.48
C GLU A 260 5.40 27.50 5.82
N ASN A 261 5.23 26.95 7.03
CA ASN A 261 5.97 25.76 7.47
C ASN A 261 5.20 24.46 7.25
N ARG A 262 3.98 24.51 6.73
CA ARG A 262 3.14 23.33 6.49
C ARG A 262 3.84 22.32 5.57
N TRP A 263 4.53 22.82 4.54
CA TRP A 263 5.26 21.96 3.62
C TRP A 263 6.42 21.23 4.32
N LYS A 264 7.13 21.87 5.26
CA LYS A 264 8.24 21.22 5.99
C LYS A 264 7.74 20.07 6.85
N LEU A 265 6.65 20.28 7.57
CA LEU A 265 6.09 19.27 8.44
C LEU A 265 5.51 18.10 7.65
N ARG A 266 4.76 18.39 6.59
CA ARG A 266 4.29 17.34 5.67
C ARG A 266 5.46 16.54 5.09
N LEU A 267 6.62 17.17 4.86
CA LEU A 267 7.78 16.51 4.25
C LEU A 267 8.41 15.59 5.27
N GLY A 268 8.58 16.05 6.51
CA GLY A 268 9.04 15.20 7.60
C GLY A 268 8.16 13.98 7.82
N VAL A 269 6.82 14.14 7.76
CA VAL A 269 5.89 13.02 7.91
C VAL A 269 5.93 12.09 6.70
N ALA A 270 6.10 12.62 5.48
CA ALA A 270 6.25 11.81 4.28
C ALA A 270 7.57 11.01 4.30
N VAL A 271 8.67 11.62 4.73
CA VAL A 271 9.98 10.96 4.91
C VAL A 271 9.90 9.86 5.96
N LEU A 272 9.17 10.09 7.06
CA LEU A 272 8.93 9.08 8.08
C LEU A 272 8.10 7.90 7.53
N ASN A 273 7.03 8.18 6.80
CA ASN A 273 6.21 7.13 6.20
C ASN A 273 6.97 6.35 5.11
N GLY A 274 7.80 7.04 4.33
CA GLY A 274 8.76 6.40 3.41
C GLY A 274 9.74 5.50 4.17
N ALA A 275 10.23 5.92 5.34
CA ALA A 275 11.15 5.10 6.14
C ALA A 275 10.45 3.82 6.62
N PHE A 276 9.18 3.90 7.02
CA PHE A 276 8.38 2.72 7.35
C PHE A 276 8.28 1.74 6.17
N PHE A 277 8.15 2.26 4.95
CA PHE A 277 8.17 1.44 3.74
C PHE A 277 9.55 0.85 3.45
N GLY A 278 10.64 1.60 3.63
CA GLY A 278 12.00 1.07 3.50
C GLY A 278 12.30 -0.04 4.51
N ILE A 279 11.96 0.17 5.79
CA ILE A 279 12.30 -0.72 6.91
C ILE A 279 11.78 -2.15 6.73
N ILE A 280 10.64 -2.37 6.08
CA ILE A 280 10.10 -3.73 5.87
C ILE A 280 10.96 -4.56 4.88
N HIS A 281 11.79 -3.91 4.07
CA HIS A 281 12.68 -4.53 3.09
C HIS A 281 14.08 -4.77 3.64
N ILE A 282 14.32 -4.59 4.94
CA ILE A 282 15.53 -5.13 5.56
C ILE A 282 15.51 -6.65 5.28
N ASN A 283 16.62 -7.30 4.92
CA ASN A 283 18.00 -6.81 4.84
C ASN A 283 18.46 -6.34 3.45
N SER A 284 17.56 -6.18 2.48
CA SER A 284 17.87 -5.70 1.13
C SER A 284 18.21 -4.20 1.13
N TRP A 285 19.41 -3.82 1.54
CA TRP A 285 19.78 -2.42 1.83
C TRP A 285 19.59 -1.44 0.66
N MET A 286 19.83 -1.87 -0.58
CA MET A 286 19.55 -1.05 -1.76
C MET A 286 18.04 -0.87 -1.96
N LEU A 287 17.26 -1.92 -1.74
CA LEU A 287 15.80 -1.85 -1.79
C LEU A 287 15.24 -0.98 -0.65
N VAL A 288 15.81 -1.05 0.55
CA VAL A 288 15.47 -0.16 1.68
C VAL A 288 15.64 1.30 1.26
N LEU A 289 16.76 1.65 0.62
CA LEU A 289 17.03 3.01 0.15
C LEU A 289 16.05 3.43 -0.95
N VAL A 290 15.82 2.58 -1.95
CA VAL A 290 14.88 2.85 -3.05
C VAL A 290 13.46 3.03 -2.51
N CYS A 291 12.95 2.09 -1.72
CA CYS A 291 11.63 2.16 -1.10
C CYS A 291 11.50 3.37 -0.17
N TRP A 292 12.55 3.75 0.56
CA TRP A 292 12.53 4.95 1.40
C TRP A 292 12.38 6.22 0.57
N VAL A 293 13.23 6.42 -0.44
CA VAL A 293 13.19 7.62 -1.29
C VAL A 293 11.88 7.69 -2.05
N LEU A 294 11.51 6.63 -2.77
CA LEU A 294 10.28 6.57 -3.56
C LEU A 294 9.04 6.68 -2.67
N GLY A 295 9.02 5.96 -1.55
CA GLY A 295 7.95 6.00 -0.56
C GLY A 295 7.76 7.40 0.01
N SER A 296 8.83 8.16 0.24
CA SER A 296 8.76 9.54 0.71
C SER A 296 8.06 10.45 -0.29
N PHE A 297 8.41 10.35 -1.59
CA PHE A 297 7.75 11.14 -2.63
C PHE A 297 6.28 10.75 -2.84
N LEU A 298 6.00 9.46 -2.92
CA LEU A 298 4.63 8.96 -3.10
C LEU A 298 3.76 9.32 -1.90
N SER A 299 4.27 9.16 -0.68
CA SER A 299 3.58 9.56 0.54
C SER A 299 3.33 11.06 0.58
N TRP A 300 4.30 11.88 0.17
CA TRP A 300 4.13 13.33 0.11
C TRP A 300 2.93 13.68 -0.78
N VAL A 301 2.90 13.14 -2.01
CA VAL A 301 1.83 13.39 -2.98
C VAL A 301 0.48 12.92 -2.45
N PHE A 302 0.42 11.72 -1.89
CA PHE A 302 -0.82 11.10 -1.39
C PHE A 302 -1.46 11.84 -0.21
N MET A 303 -0.69 12.63 0.54
CA MET A 303 -1.22 13.41 1.67
C MET A 303 -2.21 14.50 1.26
N GLU A 304 -2.19 14.96 0.00
CA GLU A 304 -3.19 15.88 -0.55
C GLU A 304 -4.37 15.13 -1.15
N ASP A 305 -5.60 15.54 -0.80
CA ASP A 305 -6.81 14.87 -1.24
C ASP A 305 -6.94 14.80 -2.77
N ARG A 306 -6.51 15.84 -3.49
CA ARG A 306 -6.53 15.88 -4.97
C ARG A 306 -5.67 14.82 -5.66
N ASN A 307 -4.72 14.21 -4.95
CA ASN A 307 -3.82 13.19 -5.47
C ASN A 307 -3.99 11.82 -4.78
N ARG A 308 -4.83 11.76 -3.74
CA ARG A 308 -5.03 10.57 -2.93
C ARG A 308 -5.86 9.54 -3.68
N ASN A 309 -5.20 8.68 -4.45
CA ASN A 309 -5.82 7.68 -5.32
C ASN A 309 -4.93 6.45 -5.43
N LEU A 310 -5.36 5.32 -4.87
CA LEU A 310 -4.52 4.13 -4.78
C LEU A 310 -4.18 3.54 -6.15
N VAL A 311 -5.10 3.56 -7.10
CA VAL A 311 -4.86 2.98 -8.43
C VAL A 311 -3.88 3.84 -9.22
N ALA A 312 -4.03 5.17 -9.18
CA ALA A 312 -3.08 6.07 -9.84
C ALA A 312 -1.66 5.93 -9.28
N LEU A 313 -1.50 5.81 -7.96
CA LEU A 313 -0.20 5.55 -7.34
C LEU A 313 0.29 4.13 -7.60
N GLY A 314 -0.62 3.16 -7.67
CA GLY A 314 -0.34 1.78 -8.07
C GLY A 314 0.30 1.70 -9.45
N PHE A 315 -0.08 2.56 -10.41
CA PHE A 315 0.59 2.64 -11.71
C PHE A 315 2.06 3.09 -11.62
N ILE A 316 2.37 4.11 -10.80
CA ILE A 316 3.79 4.50 -10.59
C ILE A 316 4.55 3.37 -9.96
N HIS A 317 3.98 2.82 -8.88
CA HIS A 317 4.62 1.75 -8.15
C HIS A 317 4.87 0.57 -9.09
N GLY A 318 3.86 0.22 -9.90
CA GLY A 318 3.94 -0.83 -10.90
C GLY A 318 5.07 -0.61 -11.87
N PHE A 319 5.09 0.55 -12.51
CA PHE A 319 6.12 0.90 -13.47
C PHE A 319 7.51 0.93 -12.85
N LEU A 320 7.72 1.68 -11.77
CA LEU A 320 9.05 1.84 -11.15
C LEU A 320 9.53 0.56 -10.49
N GLY A 321 8.64 -0.20 -9.85
CA GLY A 321 8.94 -1.49 -9.25
C GLY A 321 9.40 -2.49 -10.31
N SER A 322 8.66 -2.62 -11.43
CA SER A 322 9.09 -3.44 -12.55
C SER A 322 10.36 -2.93 -13.20
N SER A 323 10.56 -1.61 -13.32
CA SER A 323 11.82 -1.06 -13.83
C SER A 323 13.00 -1.37 -12.92
N VAL A 324 12.86 -1.24 -11.60
CA VAL A 324 13.93 -1.57 -10.65
C VAL A 324 14.24 -3.07 -10.69
N GLY A 325 13.20 -3.90 -10.54
CA GLY A 325 13.33 -5.35 -10.56
C GLY A 325 13.78 -5.90 -11.91
N TRP A 326 13.60 -5.18 -13.02
CA TRP A 326 14.20 -5.56 -14.29
C TRP A 326 15.63 -5.03 -14.41
N LEU A 327 15.88 -3.73 -14.19
CA LEU A 327 17.19 -3.13 -14.46
C LEU A 327 18.30 -3.69 -13.56
N PHE A 328 17.98 -4.03 -12.31
CA PHE A 328 18.95 -4.41 -11.28
C PHE A 328 18.84 -5.88 -10.84
N ASP A 329 18.39 -6.75 -11.74
CA ASP A 329 18.25 -8.19 -11.49
C ASP A 329 19.42 -9.01 -12.06
N GLY A 330 19.85 -10.01 -11.30
CA GLY A 330 20.83 -11.03 -11.68
C GLY A 330 22.22 -10.50 -12.09
N ASP A 331 22.95 -11.35 -12.83
CA ASP A 331 24.36 -11.13 -13.16
C ASP A 331 24.64 -9.82 -13.90
N LYS A 332 23.68 -9.27 -14.65
CA LYS A 332 23.84 -7.99 -15.37
C LYS A 332 23.99 -6.80 -14.43
N ALA A 333 23.44 -6.90 -13.22
CA ALA A 333 23.53 -5.87 -12.20
C ALA A 333 24.84 -5.93 -11.42
N GLY A 334 25.51 -7.09 -11.41
CA GLY A 334 26.77 -7.30 -10.71
C GLY A 334 26.68 -6.84 -9.24
N GLY A 335 27.59 -5.95 -8.82
CA GLY A 335 27.57 -5.40 -7.46
C GLY A 335 26.39 -4.47 -7.12
N PHE A 336 25.47 -4.24 -8.06
CA PHE A 336 24.27 -3.41 -7.90
C PHE A 336 22.98 -4.23 -7.95
N GLU A 337 23.08 -5.56 -7.86
CA GLU A 337 21.92 -6.44 -7.75
C GLU A 337 21.03 -6.03 -6.58
N ILE A 338 19.72 -5.98 -6.82
CA ILE A 338 18.71 -5.65 -5.82
C ILE A 338 17.82 -6.86 -5.62
N ASP A 339 17.98 -7.53 -4.48
CA ASP A 339 17.07 -8.57 -4.03
C ASP A 339 15.73 -7.94 -3.62
N MET A 340 14.66 -8.36 -4.31
CA MET A 340 13.27 -7.91 -4.14
C MET A 340 12.56 -8.58 -2.94
N GLY A 341 13.32 -9.04 -1.94
CA GLY A 341 12.83 -9.67 -0.71
C GLY A 341 12.15 -8.73 0.30
N VAL A 342 11.27 -9.32 1.13
CA VAL A 342 10.58 -8.67 2.25
C VAL A 342 10.63 -9.59 3.47
N GLY A 343 11.13 -9.09 4.60
CA GLY A 343 11.27 -9.89 5.82
C GLY A 343 12.44 -10.88 5.77
N PRO A 344 12.51 -11.88 6.66
CA PRO A 344 13.70 -12.72 6.80
C PRO A 344 13.68 -14.00 5.95
N THR A 345 12.59 -14.31 5.24
CA THR A 345 12.39 -15.62 4.61
C THR A 345 13.31 -15.90 3.44
N HIS A 346 13.91 -14.87 2.84
CA HIS A 346 14.89 -15.00 1.77
C HIS A 346 16.35 -15.03 2.28
N MET A 347 16.58 -14.96 3.60
CA MET A 347 17.93 -14.91 4.15
C MET A 347 18.53 -16.30 4.36
N GLU A 348 19.77 -16.47 3.92
CA GLU A 348 20.58 -17.65 4.19
C GLU A 348 21.59 -17.35 5.32
N GLY A 349 21.25 -17.75 6.54
CA GLY A 349 22.15 -17.65 7.69
C GLY A 349 22.10 -16.32 8.45
N PHE A 350 22.97 -16.19 9.45
CA PHE A 350 22.94 -15.10 10.42
C PHE A 350 23.70 -13.85 9.92
N ASP A 351 22.97 -12.75 9.76
CA ASP A 351 23.52 -11.41 9.54
C ASP A 351 23.50 -10.53 10.82
N PRO A 352 24.67 -10.25 11.41
CA PRO A 352 24.78 -9.37 12.57
C PRO A 352 24.31 -7.93 12.29
N LEU A 353 24.53 -7.40 11.09
CA LEU A 353 24.21 -6.00 10.78
C LEU A 353 22.70 -5.79 10.83
N THR A 354 21.94 -6.69 10.19
CA THR A 354 20.47 -6.70 10.25
C THR A 354 19.96 -6.70 11.68
N ILE A 355 20.48 -7.58 12.54
CA ILE A 355 20.06 -7.63 13.95
C ILE A 355 20.40 -6.34 14.68
N ILE A 356 21.59 -5.77 14.50
CA ILE A 356 21.98 -4.51 15.15
C ILE A 356 21.03 -3.38 14.74
N VAL A 357 20.76 -3.23 13.43
CA VAL A 357 19.89 -2.18 12.91
C VAL A 357 18.46 -2.37 13.40
N VAL A 358 17.91 -3.57 13.31
CA VAL A 358 16.55 -3.87 13.77
C VAL A 358 16.41 -3.65 15.27
N THR A 359 17.39 -4.09 16.07
CA THR A 359 17.40 -3.86 17.52
C THR A 359 17.35 -2.37 17.83
N ALA A 360 18.19 -1.57 17.16
CA ALA A 360 18.22 -0.13 17.33
C ALA A 360 16.87 0.53 16.95
N LEU A 361 16.23 0.08 15.88
CA LEU A 361 14.90 0.54 15.46
C LEU A 361 13.82 0.19 16.48
N ILE A 362 13.78 -1.06 16.96
CA ILE A 362 12.81 -1.52 17.97
C ILE A 362 12.97 -0.70 19.25
N LEU A 363 14.19 -0.50 19.74
CA LEU A 363 14.46 0.30 20.93
C LEU A 363 14.07 1.78 20.71
N GLY A 364 14.46 2.35 19.57
CA GLY A 364 14.14 3.73 19.21
C GLY A 364 12.62 3.97 19.14
N PHE A 365 11.88 3.07 18.49
CA PHE A 365 10.43 3.15 18.42
C PHE A 365 9.77 2.91 19.79
N SER A 366 10.28 1.99 20.60
CA SER A 366 9.75 1.75 21.96
C SER A 366 9.91 2.98 22.84
N VAL A 367 11.08 3.63 22.81
CA VAL A 367 11.33 4.89 23.52
C VAL A 367 10.42 6.01 22.99
N PHE A 368 10.26 6.10 21.68
CA PHE A 368 9.36 7.07 21.06
C PHE A 368 7.90 6.87 21.48
N ILE A 369 7.40 5.62 21.47
CA ILE A 369 6.06 5.26 21.91
C ILE A 369 5.85 5.65 23.38
N ALA A 370 6.80 5.29 24.26
CA ALA A 370 6.73 5.65 25.68
C ALA A 370 6.67 7.17 25.88
N ARG A 371 7.50 7.92 25.14
CA ARG A 371 7.49 9.39 25.16
C ARG A 371 6.17 9.97 24.63
N ALA A 372 5.65 9.43 23.53
CA ALA A 372 4.38 9.88 22.94
C ALA A 372 3.20 9.60 23.88
N LEU A 373 3.18 8.45 24.54
CA LEU A 373 2.17 8.12 25.56
C LEU A 373 2.16 9.13 26.71
N TRP A 374 3.35 9.55 27.15
CA TRP A 374 3.54 10.53 28.22
C TRP A 374 3.21 11.97 27.79
N LYS A 375 3.77 12.42 26.66
CA LYS A 375 3.67 13.82 26.20
C LYS A 375 3.59 13.87 24.68
N TRP A 376 2.37 13.81 24.16
CA TRP A 376 2.06 14.12 22.77
C TRP A 376 1.12 15.33 22.67
N PRO A 377 1.42 16.33 21.83
CA PRO A 377 0.53 17.46 21.60
C PRO A 377 -0.75 17.01 20.85
N GLU A 378 -1.91 17.44 21.32
CA GLU A 378 -3.22 17.13 20.71
C GLU A 378 -3.77 18.25 19.81
N ARG A 379 -2.99 19.32 19.60
CA ARG A 379 -3.37 20.43 18.71
C ARG A 379 -3.45 19.96 17.27
#